data_AF-A0A0F0FNY5-F1
#
_entry.id   AF-A0A0F0FNY5-F1
#
_cell.length_a   1.000
_cell.length_b   1.000
_cell.length_c   1.000
_cell.angle_alpha   90.00
_cell.angle_beta   90.00
_cell.angle_gamma   90.00
#
_symmetry.space_group_name_H-M   'P 1'
#
loop_
_entity.id
_entity.type
_entity.pdbx_description
1 polymer ?
#
loop_
_entity_poly.entity_id
_entity_poly.type
_entity_poly.pdbx_seq_one_letter_code
_entity_poly.pdbx_strand_id
1 'polypeptide(L)'
;MKPQPFVVTPNAYPRALDVVGEKITILASNAATQGYEIFLQQGDEGTGPPQHSHDWDESFYVVKGSVEISYGGNTLAATAGTLVHLPAGTIHSFHFGPGGGEMISVTGQTGHATRLFTAIDQEIPPGPPDVPKFIAIAEKCGVTVAG
;
A
#
# COMPACT_ATOMS: atom_id res chain seq x y z
N MET A 1 19.61 -8.64 -14.85
CA MET A 1 20.76 -7.87 -14.31
C MET A 1 20.78 -8.03 -12.80
N LYS A 2 21.94 -8.02 -12.13
CA LYS A 2 21.97 -8.11 -10.65
C LYS A 2 21.54 -6.77 -10.02
N PRO A 3 20.82 -6.77 -8.89
CA PRO A 3 20.50 -5.54 -8.15
C PRO A 3 21.76 -4.76 -7.81
N GLN A 4 21.68 -3.43 -7.85
CA GLN A 4 22.76 -2.52 -7.46
C GLN A 4 22.39 -1.75 -6.20
N PRO A 5 23.35 -1.36 -5.35
CA PRO A 5 23.07 -0.45 -4.24
C PRO A 5 22.51 0.88 -4.74
N PHE A 6 21.51 1.42 -4.05
CA PHE A 6 20.93 2.74 -4.33
C PHE A 6 20.53 3.44 -3.02
N VAL A 7 20.38 4.76 -3.09
CA VAL A 7 19.94 5.61 -1.97
C VAL A 7 18.80 6.47 -2.45
N VAL A 8 17.73 6.56 -1.66
CA VAL A 8 16.58 7.43 -1.91
C VAL A 8 16.41 8.34 -0.69
N THR A 9 16.89 9.58 -0.80
CA THR A 9 16.73 10.59 0.26
C THR A 9 15.38 11.29 0.12
N PRO A 10 14.80 11.85 1.20
CA PRO A 10 13.51 12.58 1.13
C PRO A 10 13.43 13.63 0.01
N ASN A 11 14.51 14.40 -0.20
CA ASN A 11 14.57 15.41 -1.26
C ASN A 11 14.65 14.84 -2.69
N ALA A 12 14.84 13.52 -2.81
CA ALA A 12 14.95 12.78 -4.06
C ALA A 12 13.81 11.75 -4.21
N TYR A 13 12.79 11.81 -3.36
CA TYR A 13 11.63 10.94 -3.49
C TYR A 13 10.97 11.17 -4.85
N PRO A 14 10.55 10.09 -5.54
CA PRO A 14 9.69 10.26 -6.70
C PRO A 14 8.37 10.90 -6.26
N ARG A 15 7.65 11.50 -7.21
CA ARG A 15 6.30 12.01 -6.98
C ARG A 15 5.45 10.92 -6.33
N ALA A 16 4.74 11.25 -5.25
CA ALA A 16 3.75 10.37 -4.66
C ALA A 16 2.61 10.11 -5.66
N LEU A 17 2.23 8.84 -5.78
CA LEU A 17 1.06 8.39 -6.50
C LEU A 17 -0.20 8.70 -5.68
N ASP A 18 -1.29 9.06 -6.34
CA ASP A 18 -2.61 9.19 -5.72
C ASP A 18 -3.39 7.87 -5.89
N VAL A 19 -3.61 7.17 -4.78
CA VAL A 19 -4.32 5.90 -4.75
C VAL A 19 -5.60 6.09 -3.94
N VAL A 20 -6.59 6.70 -4.60
CA VAL A 20 -7.93 6.97 -4.03
C VAL A 20 -7.84 7.78 -2.72
N GLY A 21 -7.03 8.86 -2.74
CA GLY A 21 -6.83 9.74 -1.60
C GLY A 21 -5.62 9.40 -0.73
N GLU A 22 -5.07 8.19 -0.86
CA GLU A 22 -3.79 7.83 -0.25
C GLU A 22 -2.61 8.34 -1.12
N LYS A 23 -1.56 8.86 -0.48
CA LYS A 23 -0.31 9.22 -1.14
C LYS A 23 0.72 8.12 -0.95
N ILE A 24 1.11 7.48 -2.06
CA ILE A 24 2.06 6.37 -2.05
C ILE A 24 3.32 6.75 -2.82
N THR A 25 4.46 6.83 -2.14
CA THR A 25 5.77 7.03 -2.76
C THR A 25 6.52 5.70 -2.85
N ILE A 26 6.93 5.31 -4.05
CA ILE A 26 7.74 4.10 -4.28
C ILE A 26 9.19 4.39 -3.88
N LEU A 27 9.65 3.83 -2.76
CA LEU A 27 11.03 3.95 -2.30
C LEU A 27 11.94 2.89 -2.92
N ALA A 28 11.42 1.69 -3.12
CA ALA A 28 12.09 0.59 -3.79
C ALA A 28 11.07 -0.23 -4.59
N SER A 29 11.28 -0.41 -5.88
CA SER A 29 10.43 -1.26 -6.72
C SER A 29 11.06 -2.65 -6.89
N ASN A 30 10.23 -3.64 -7.21
CA ASN A 30 10.72 -4.99 -7.51
C ASN A 30 11.71 -5.00 -8.69
N ALA A 31 11.55 -4.10 -9.67
CA ALA A 31 12.50 -3.95 -10.77
C ALA A 31 13.91 -3.57 -10.31
N ALA A 32 14.02 -2.80 -9.21
CA ALA A 32 15.30 -2.39 -8.62
C ALA A 32 15.88 -3.45 -7.67
N THR A 33 15.03 -4.11 -6.87
CA THR A 33 15.46 -5.01 -5.79
C THR A 33 15.50 -6.48 -6.18
N GLN A 34 14.65 -6.91 -7.12
CA GLN A 34 14.37 -8.28 -7.52
C GLN A 34 13.91 -9.21 -6.38
N GLY A 35 13.39 -8.64 -5.29
CA GLY A 35 13.04 -9.43 -4.10
C GLY A 35 11.97 -8.83 -3.19
N TYR A 36 11.75 -7.51 -3.23
CA TYR A 36 10.76 -6.84 -2.39
C TYR A 36 10.43 -5.45 -2.92
N GLU A 37 9.32 -4.87 -2.50
CA GLU A 37 9.00 -3.47 -2.74
C GLU A 37 8.90 -2.74 -1.41
N ILE A 38 9.24 -1.45 -1.39
CA ILE A 38 9.12 -0.60 -0.21
C ILE A 38 8.41 0.68 -0.62
N PHE A 39 7.38 1.05 0.13
CA PHE A 39 6.61 2.25 -0.10
C PHE A 39 6.54 3.10 1.16
N LEU A 40 6.50 4.41 0.97
CA LEU A 40 6.04 5.35 1.97
C LEU A 40 4.57 5.63 1.69
N GLN A 41 3.70 5.33 2.64
CA GLN A 41 2.26 5.53 2.57
C GLN A 41 1.83 6.61 3.54
N GLN A 42 1.10 7.59 3.04
CA GLN A 42 0.57 8.72 3.80
C GLN A 42 -0.90 8.91 3.45
N GLY A 43 -1.73 9.16 4.46
CA GLY A 43 -3.15 9.38 4.25
C GLY A 43 -3.77 10.24 5.34
N ASP A 44 -4.86 10.90 4.96
CA ASP A 44 -5.72 11.66 5.86
C ASP A 44 -6.63 10.72 6.66
N GLU A 45 -7.22 11.22 7.73
CA GLU A 45 -8.17 10.47 8.56
C GLU A 45 -9.28 9.80 7.73
N GLY A 46 -9.50 8.52 7.97
CA GLY A 46 -10.51 7.69 7.30
C GLY A 46 -10.11 7.18 5.91
N THR A 47 -8.96 7.60 5.36
CA THR A 47 -8.47 7.07 4.07
C THR A 47 -7.82 5.71 4.23
N GLY A 48 -7.88 4.87 3.20
CA GLY A 48 -7.30 3.54 3.17
C GLY A 48 -8.15 2.56 2.33
N PRO A 49 -7.59 1.39 1.97
CA PRO A 49 -8.27 0.45 1.10
C PRO A 49 -9.38 -0.30 1.86
N PRO A 50 -10.46 -0.68 1.15
CA PRO A 50 -11.44 -1.61 1.70
C PRO A 50 -10.82 -3.00 1.89
N GLN A 51 -11.63 -3.93 2.37
CA GLN A 51 -11.21 -5.31 2.55
C GLN A 51 -10.76 -5.96 1.23
N HIS A 52 -9.54 -6.51 1.22
CA HIS A 52 -8.96 -7.13 0.04
C HIS A 52 -7.95 -8.23 0.43
N SER A 53 -7.47 -8.98 -0.56
CA SER A 53 -6.40 -9.96 -0.42
C SER A 53 -5.59 -10.09 -1.71
N HIS A 54 -4.39 -10.66 -1.57
CA HIS A 54 -3.45 -10.90 -2.67
C HIS A 54 -2.53 -12.09 -2.35
N ASP A 55 -1.82 -12.61 -3.36
CA ASP A 55 -0.97 -13.81 -3.26
C ASP A 55 0.50 -13.52 -2.89
N TRP A 56 0.80 -12.31 -2.43
CA TRP A 56 2.09 -11.93 -1.82
C TRP A 56 1.93 -11.57 -0.35
N ASP A 57 3.03 -11.65 0.40
CA ASP A 57 3.09 -11.13 1.77
C ASP A 57 3.15 -9.59 1.74
N GLU A 58 2.53 -8.96 2.74
CA GLU A 58 2.61 -7.53 2.97
C GLU A 58 2.90 -7.23 4.45
N SER A 59 3.70 -6.20 4.73
CA SER A 59 3.96 -5.73 6.09
C SER A 59 3.79 -4.23 6.17
N PHE A 60 3.16 -3.77 7.25
CA PHE A 60 2.99 -2.36 7.57
C PHE A 60 3.78 -2.01 8.82
N TYR A 61 4.61 -0.97 8.76
CA TYR A 61 5.28 -0.39 9.90
C TYR A 61 4.84 1.06 10.08
N VAL A 62 4.07 1.34 11.12
CA VAL A 62 3.54 2.69 11.36
C VAL A 62 4.67 3.59 11.87
N VAL A 63 4.86 4.73 11.21
CA VAL A 63 5.90 5.71 11.51
C VAL A 63 5.33 6.92 12.26
N LYS A 64 4.10 7.33 11.92
CA LYS A 64 3.43 8.48 12.52
C LYS A 64 1.92 8.27 12.57
N GLY A 65 1.28 8.81 13.60
CA GLY A 65 -0.17 8.75 13.77
C GLY A 65 -0.63 7.36 14.22
N SER A 66 -1.84 7.00 13.81
CA SER A 66 -2.41 5.68 14.05
C SER A 66 -3.06 5.15 12.77
N VAL A 67 -3.01 3.84 12.57
CA VAL A 67 -3.69 3.14 11.47
C VAL A 67 -4.53 2.02 12.08
N GLU A 68 -5.84 2.01 11.83
CA GLU A 68 -6.67 0.87 12.21
C GLU A 68 -6.53 -0.20 11.13
N ILE A 69 -5.95 -1.34 11.49
CA ILE A 69 -5.71 -2.46 10.57
C ILE A 69 -6.59 -3.61 10.99
N SER A 70 -7.36 -4.14 10.03
CA SER A 70 -8.20 -5.32 10.21
C SER A 70 -7.65 -6.49 9.42
N TYR A 71 -7.58 -7.67 10.04
CA TYR A 71 -7.07 -8.90 9.41
C TYR A 71 -7.61 -10.14 10.14
N GLY A 72 -8.05 -11.15 9.38
CA GLY A 72 -8.47 -12.44 9.95
C GLY A 72 -9.51 -12.33 11.08
N GLY A 73 -10.42 -11.35 11.01
CA GLY A 73 -11.45 -11.08 12.04
C GLY A 73 -10.95 -10.31 13.27
N ASN A 74 -9.68 -9.92 13.30
CA ASN A 74 -9.13 -9.02 14.32
C ASN A 74 -9.05 -7.60 13.77
N THR A 75 -9.14 -6.62 14.67
CA THR A 75 -8.90 -5.21 14.37
C THR A 75 -8.01 -4.64 15.47
N LEU A 76 -6.98 -3.89 15.08
CA LEU A 76 -6.11 -3.19 16.02
C LEU A 76 -5.81 -1.77 15.54
N ALA A 77 -5.71 -0.84 16.49
CA ALA A 77 -5.18 0.50 16.24
C ALA A 77 -3.64 0.46 16.37
N ALA A 78 -2.95 0.38 15.24
CA ALA A 78 -1.49 0.38 15.17
C ALA A 78 -0.98 1.81 15.36
N THR A 79 -0.06 2.03 16.28
CA THR A 79 0.55 3.35 16.53
C THR A 79 2.01 3.35 16.09
N ALA A 80 2.67 4.50 16.07
CA ALA A 80 4.07 4.61 15.67
C ALA A 80 4.96 3.57 16.40
N GLY A 81 5.71 2.78 15.62
CA GLY A 81 6.53 1.67 16.10
C GLY A 81 5.86 0.30 16.02
N THR A 82 4.59 0.21 15.64
CA THR A 82 3.88 -1.06 15.43
C THR A 82 4.20 -1.64 14.06
N LEU A 83 4.62 -2.92 14.03
CA LEU A 83 4.69 -3.75 12.83
C LEU A 83 3.47 -4.68 12.77
N VAL A 84 2.83 -4.76 11.61
CA VAL A 84 1.85 -5.80 11.28
C VAL A 84 2.35 -6.54 10.04
N HIS A 85 2.40 -7.86 10.09
CA HIS A 85 2.77 -8.71 8.96
C HIS A 85 1.58 -9.58 8.56
N LEU A 86 1.29 -9.59 7.26
CA LEU A 86 0.13 -10.22 6.64
C LEU A 86 0.64 -11.21 5.59
N PRO A 87 0.64 -12.52 5.90
CA PRO A 87 0.98 -13.54 4.93
C PRO A 87 0.04 -13.52 3.72
N ALA A 88 0.54 -13.97 2.57
CA ALA A 88 -0.23 -14.14 1.34
C ALA A 88 -1.59 -14.83 1.59
N GLY A 89 -2.64 -14.31 0.96
CA GLY A 89 -4.02 -14.77 1.10
C GLY A 89 -4.75 -14.23 2.34
N THR A 90 -4.07 -13.51 3.24
CA THR A 90 -4.73 -12.86 4.37
C THR A 90 -5.67 -11.78 3.86
N ILE A 91 -6.96 -11.91 4.19
CA ILE A 91 -7.94 -10.85 3.95
C ILE A 91 -7.72 -9.75 4.97
N HIS A 92 -7.50 -8.53 4.50
CA HIS A 92 -7.19 -7.38 5.34
C HIS A 92 -7.71 -6.06 4.77
N SER A 93 -7.76 -5.04 5.62
CA SER A 93 -8.04 -3.65 5.28
C SER A 93 -7.32 -2.73 6.26
N PHE A 94 -7.21 -1.45 5.92
CA PHE A 94 -6.83 -0.45 6.89
C PHE A 94 -7.49 0.89 6.60
N HIS A 95 -7.55 1.74 7.62
CA HIS A 95 -7.72 3.17 7.42
C HIS A 95 -6.86 3.97 8.39
N PHE A 96 -6.42 5.15 7.97
CA PHE A 96 -5.69 6.08 8.83
C PHE A 96 -6.65 6.64 9.90
N GLY A 97 -6.21 6.63 11.15
CA GLY A 97 -6.97 7.13 12.29
C GLY A 97 -6.96 8.67 12.42
N PRO A 98 -7.37 9.19 13.58
CA PRO A 98 -7.54 10.63 13.78
C PRO A 98 -6.31 11.47 13.44
N GLY A 99 -6.47 12.48 12.59
CA GLY A 99 -5.39 13.34 12.14
C GLY A 99 -4.44 12.74 11.08
N GLY A 100 -4.81 11.58 10.50
CA GLY A 100 -4.04 10.90 9.46
C GLY A 100 -2.81 10.16 9.99
N GLY A 101 -1.95 9.70 9.07
CA GLY A 101 -0.74 8.98 9.46
C GLY A 101 0.25 8.74 8.33
N GLU A 102 1.32 8.05 8.71
CA GLU A 102 2.40 7.65 7.82
C GLU A 102 2.89 6.25 8.20
N MET A 103 3.06 5.38 7.21
CA MET A 103 3.61 4.04 7.40
C MET A 103 4.54 3.65 6.26
N ILE A 104 5.43 2.69 6.53
CA ILE A 104 6.17 1.98 5.50
C ILE A 104 5.43 0.68 5.20
N SER A 105 5.13 0.42 3.93
CA SER A 105 4.69 -0.90 3.50
C SER A 105 5.79 -1.62 2.73
N VAL A 106 5.86 -2.93 2.93
CA VAL A 106 6.81 -3.82 2.26
C VAL A 106 6.06 -5.01 1.69
N THR A 107 6.23 -5.27 0.39
CA THR A 107 5.67 -6.44 -0.29
C THR A 107 6.77 -7.39 -0.73
N GLY A 108 6.46 -8.69 -0.77
CA GLY A 108 7.40 -9.75 -1.14
C GLY A 108 7.80 -9.77 -2.63
N GLN A 109 8.66 -10.73 -3.00
CA GLN A 109 9.21 -10.86 -4.36
C GLN A 109 8.16 -11.05 -5.45
N THR A 110 7.06 -11.72 -5.12
CA THR A 110 5.93 -11.94 -6.03
C THR A 110 4.96 -10.76 -6.06
N GLY A 111 5.22 -9.72 -5.25
CA GLY A 111 4.40 -8.51 -5.18
C GLY A 111 4.31 -7.76 -6.49
N HIS A 112 3.11 -7.27 -6.76
CA HIS A 112 2.79 -6.42 -7.91
C HIS A 112 2.25 -5.05 -7.48
N ALA A 113 2.59 -4.61 -6.28
CA ALA A 113 2.01 -3.41 -5.67
C ALA A 113 2.43 -2.14 -6.42
N THR A 114 3.69 -2.01 -6.88
CA THR A 114 4.08 -0.88 -7.75
C THR A 114 3.20 -0.78 -9.00
N ARG A 115 2.89 -1.92 -9.64
CA ARG A 115 2.06 -1.98 -10.84
C ARG A 115 0.64 -1.55 -10.54
N LEU A 116 0.07 -2.06 -9.44
CA LEU A 116 -1.27 -1.69 -8.96
C LEU A 116 -1.39 -0.19 -8.70
N PHE A 117 -0.52 0.37 -7.85
CA PHE A 117 -0.58 1.78 -7.45
C PHE A 117 -0.38 2.70 -8.65
N THR A 118 0.53 2.35 -9.56
CA THR A 118 0.77 3.12 -10.78
C THR A 118 -0.46 3.11 -11.70
N ALA A 119 -1.11 1.95 -11.86
CA ALA A 119 -2.32 1.85 -12.69
C ALA A 119 -3.49 2.65 -12.09
N ILE A 120 -3.66 2.63 -10.77
CA ILE A 120 -4.70 3.41 -10.09
C ILE A 120 -4.45 4.92 -10.29
N ASP A 121 -3.23 5.42 -10.02
CA ASP A 121 -2.87 6.84 -10.18
C ASP A 121 -3.06 7.34 -11.62
N GLN A 122 -2.84 6.47 -12.62
CA GLN A 122 -2.99 6.83 -14.03
C GLN A 122 -4.44 6.78 -14.53
N GLU A 123 -5.21 5.80 -14.06
CA GLU A 123 -6.50 5.47 -14.66
C GLU A 123 -7.70 5.92 -13.83
N ILE A 124 -7.55 6.11 -12.52
CA ILE A 124 -8.62 6.59 -11.64
C ILE A 124 -8.46 8.11 -11.46
N PRO A 125 -9.34 8.93 -12.05
CA PRO A 125 -9.25 10.37 -11.87
C PRO A 125 -9.55 10.77 -10.41
N PRO A 126 -8.98 11.89 -9.92
CA PRO A 126 -9.35 12.44 -8.62
C PRO A 126 -10.86 12.72 -8.54
N GLY A 127 -11.46 12.44 -7.39
CA GLY A 127 -12.90 12.64 -7.14
C GLY A 127 -13.61 11.37 -6.68
N PRO A 128 -14.94 11.29 -6.82
CA PRO A 128 -15.70 10.10 -6.43
C PRO A 128 -15.16 8.85 -7.15
N PRO A 129 -14.87 7.76 -6.44
CA PRO A 129 -14.23 6.60 -7.03
C PRO A 129 -15.16 5.91 -8.04
N ASP A 130 -14.66 5.70 -9.26
CA ASP A 130 -15.22 4.74 -10.20
C ASP A 130 -14.92 3.33 -9.66
N VAL A 131 -15.78 2.87 -8.74
CA VAL A 131 -15.61 1.60 -8.02
C VAL A 131 -15.48 0.41 -8.98
N PRO A 132 -16.32 0.25 -10.03
CA PRO A 132 -16.14 -0.83 -11.00
C PRO A 132 -14.78 -0.80 -11.70
N LYS A 133 -14.30 0.39 -12.10
CA LYS A 133 -12.98 0.51 -12.74
C LYS A 133 -11.85 0.20 -11.77
N PHE A 134 -11.96 0.65 -10.52
CA PHE A 134 -10.99 0.34 -9.46
C PHE A 134 -10.87 -1.17 -9.24
N ILE A 135 -11.98 -1.89 -9.08
CA ILE A 135 -12.00 -3.35 -8.91
C ILE A 135 -11.34 -4.02 -10.12
N ALA A 136 -11.69 -3.61 -11.34
CA ALA A 136 -11.10 -4.19 -12.56
C ALA A 136 -9.58 -3.97 -12.66
N ILE A 137 -9.05 -2.85 -12.17
CA ILE A 137 -7.60 -2.60 -12.11
C ILE A 137 -6.95 -3.47 -11.03
N ALA A 138 -7.57 -3.56 -9.85
CA ALA A 138 -7.10 -4.38 -8.74
C ALA A 138 -6.96 -5.86 -9.15
N GLU A 139 -8.01 -6.43 -9.75
CA GLU A 139 -8.02 -7.83 -10.20
C GLU A 139 -6.95 -8.11 -11.27
N LYS A 140 -6.76 -7.19 -12.24
CA LYS A 140 -5.70 -7.29 -13.25
C LYS A 140 -4.28 -7.30 -12.66
N CYS A 141 -4.14 -6.81 -11.43
CA CYS A 141 -2.89 -6.76 -10.69
C CYS A 141 -2.79 -7.85 -9.61
N GLY A 142 -3.73 -8.79 -9.54
CA GLY A 142 -3.71 -9.91 -8.59
C GLY A 142 -4.31 -9.59 -7.22
N VAL A 143 -5.02 -8.47 -7.08
CA VAL A 143 -5.74 -8.11 -5.86
C VAL A 143 -7.21 -8.45 -5.99
N THR A 144 -7.74 -9.20 -5.01
CA THR A 144 -9.17 -9.46 -4.88
C THR A 144 -9.76 -8.48 -3.89
N VAL A 145 -10.70 -7.64 -4.33
CA VAL A 145 -11.47 -6.77 -3.44
C VAL A 145 -12.66 -7.57 -2.91
N ALA A 146 -12.84 -7.62 -1.59
CA ALA A 146 -14.00 -8.27 -1.00
C ALA A 146 -15.25 -7.41 -1.26
N GLY A 147 -16.33 -8.06 -1.72
CA GLY A 147 -17.63 -7.43 -1.97
C GLY A 147 -18.50 -7.30 -0.73
#